data_AF-A0A0N0K5N8-F1
#
_entry.id   AF-A0A0N0K5N8-F1
#
_cell.length_a   1.000
_cell.length_b   1.000
_cell.length_c   1.000
_cell.angle_alpha   90.00
_cell.angle_beta   90.00
_cell.angle_gamma   90.00
#
_symmetry.space_group_name_H-M   'P 1'
#
loop_
_entity.id
_entity.type
_entity.pdbx_description
1 polymer ?
#
loop_
_entity_poly.entity_id
_entity_poly.type
_entity_poly.pdbx_seq_one_letter_code
_entity_poly.pdbx_strand_id
1 'polypeptide(L)'
;MIDPYVYVVIVSALALLAYYFTLLMAGLARGRFKIPVPSHSGPEEYERYVRAHQNTLEHLVLFLPGLWLFAYVVSPYWAAGIGVIWPPMRVLYARGYHKAAEKRLIPLYISMPPIYTFVLGSLIGGIVRVVQGA
;
A
#
# COMPACT_ATOMS: atom_id res chain seq x y z
N MET A 1 1.09 29.70 -6.33
CA MET A 1 1.93 28.47 -6.33
C MET A 1 1.09 27.34 -5.76
N ILE A 2 1.15 26.13 -6.33
CA ILE A 2 0.40 24.98 -5.83
C ILE A 2 1.05 24.50 -4.53
N ASP A 3 0.24 24.20 -3.51
CA ASP A 3 0.74 23.59 -2.27
C ASP A 3 1.35 22.21 -2.57
N PRO A 4 2.64 21.97 -2.25
CA PRO A 4 3.30 20.69 -2.50
C PRO A 4 2.60 19.47 -1.88
N TYR A 5 1.85 19.66 -0.79
CA TYR A 5 1.11 18.58 -0.14
C TYR A 5 -0.04 18.04 -1.02
N VAL A 6 -0.49 18.78 -2.03
CA VAL A 6 -1.49 18.29 -3.01
C VAL A 6 -0.99 17.02 -3.70
N TYR A 7 0.30 16.90 -3.99
CA TYR A 7 0.87 15.68 -4.59
C TYR A 7 0.78 14.47 -3.63
N VAL A 8 0.99 14.70 -2.33
CA VAL A 8 0.89 13.68 -1.28
C VAL A 8 -0.56 13.21 -1.12
N VAL A 9 -1.52 14.15 -1.21
CA VAL A 9 -2.97 13.83 -1.22
C VAL A 9 -3.33 12.96 -2.42
N ILE A 10 -2.86 13.29 -3.62
CA ILE A 10 -3.11 12.49 -4.82
C ILE A 10 -2.56 11.07 -4.66
N VAL A 11 -1.32 10.93 -4.20
CA VAL A 11 -0.71 9.61 -3.96
C VAL A 11 -1.47 8.81 -2.88
N SER A 12 -1.93 9.48 -1.82
CA SER A 12 -2.76 8.87 -0.79
C SER A 12 -4.08 8.35 -1.36
N ALA A 13 -4.74 9.15 -2.19
CA ALA A 13 -5.99 8.76 -2.86
C ALA A 13 -5.78 7.57 -3.80
N LEU A 14 -4.70 7.56 -4.58
CA LEU A 14 -4.34 6.42 -5.44
C LEU A 14 -4.08 5.16 -4.61
N ALA A 15 -3.40 5.26 -3.46
CA ALA A 15 -3.17 4.13 -2.56
C ALA A 15 -4.49 3.57 -2.00
N LEU A 16 -5.42 4.45 -1.60
CA LEU A 16 -6.76 4.06 -1.15
C LEU A 16 -7.56 3.39 -2.27
N LEU A 17 -7.48 3.89 -3.51
CA LEU A 17 -8.11 3.24 -4.67
C LEU A 17 -7.52 1.85 -4.95
N ALA A 18 -6.20 1.68 -4.83
CA ALA A 18 -5.56 0.36 -4.95
C ALA A 18 -6.03 -0.60 -3.86
N TYR A 19 -6.20 -0.12 -2.63
CA TYR A 19 -6.81 -0.91 -1.55
C TYR A 19 -8.26 -1.29 -1.86
N TYR A 20 -9.11 -0.32 -2.23
CA TYR A 20 -10.49 -0.57 -2.63
C TYR A 20 -10.60 -1.59 -3.77
N PHE A 21 -9.68 -1.55 -4.74
CA PHE A 21 -9.60 -2.57 -5.77
C PHE A 21 -9.42 -3.97 -5.15
N THR A 22 -8.45 -4.17 -4.27
CA THR A 22 -8.25 -5.50 -3.63
C THR A 22 -9.42 -5.92 -2.75
N LEU A 23 -10.02 -4.99 -2.00
CA LEU A 23 -11.20 -5.21 -1.18
C LEU A 23 -12.39 -5.67 -2.02
N LEU A 24 -12.68 -4.96 -3.12
CA LEU A 24 -13.75 -5.30 -4.04
C LEU A 24 -13.50 -6.68 -4.67
N MET A 25 -12.29 -6.96 -5.12
CA MET A 25 -11.95 -8.25 -5.72
C MET A 25 -12.14 -9.42 -4.74
N ALA A 26 -11.75 -9.26 -3.48
CA ALA A 26 -11.99 -10.27 -2.44
C ALA A 26 -13.49 -10.46 -2.14
N GLY A 27 -14.26 -9.36 -2.12
CA GLY A 27 -15.72 -9.39 -1.96
C GLY A 27 -16.42 -10.11 -3.11
N LEU A 28 -16.05 -9.78 -4.36
CA LEU A 28 -16.59 -10.46 -5.56
C LEU A 28 -16.20 -11.94 -5.59
N ALA A 29 -14.97 -12.28 -5.18
CA ALA A 29 -14.53 -13.67 -5.09
C ALA A 29 -15.39 -14.47 -4.10
N ARG A 30 -15.79 -13.90 -2.95
CA ARG A 30 -16.69 -14.58 -2.01
C ARG A 30 -17.99 -15.04 -2.70
N GLY A 31 -18.61 -14.17 -3.49
CA GLY A 31 -19.80 -14.50 -4.26
C GLY A 31 -19.54 -15.56 -5.33
N ARG A 32 -18.46 -15.40 -6.10
CA ARG A 32 -18.06 -16.35 -7.16
C ARG A 32 -17.81 -17.76 -6.63
N PHE A 33 -17.15 -17.89 -5.48
CA PHE A 33 -16.81 -19.17 -4.84
C PHE A 33 -17.86 -19.66 -3.83
N LYS A 34 -18.98 -18.93 -3.67
CA LYS A 34 -20.07 -19.27 -2.74
C LYS A 34 -19.61 -19.55 -1.30
N ILE A 35 -18.67 -18.74 -0.81
CA ILE A 35 -18.10 -18.92 0.53
C ILE A 35 -19.05 -18.34 1.59
N PRO A 36 -19.58 -19.15 2.53
CA PRO A 36 -20.52 -18.68 3.54
C PRO A 36 -19.85 -17.66 4.47
N VAL A 37 -20.62 -16.67 4.90
CA VAL A 37 -20.20 -15.75 5.99
C VAL A 37 -20.23 -16.54 7.31
N PRO A 38 -19.25 -16.37 8.22
CA PRO A 38 -18.11 -15.44 8.20
C PRO A 38 -16.80 -16.04 7.63
N SER A 39 -16.84 -17.21 7.01
CA SER A 39 -15.64 -17.94 6.59
C SER A 39 -14.76 -17.13 5.62
N HIS A 40 -13.45 -17.25 5.80
CA HIS A 40 -12.41 -16.82 4.86
C HIS A 40 -11.63 -18.02 4.28
N SER A 41 -12.07 -19.24 4.57
CA SER A 41 -11.47 -20.47 4.06
C SER A 41 -12.29 -21.00 2.88
N GLY A 42 -11.60 -21.52 1.87
CA GLY A 42 -12.22 -22.03 0.65
C GLY A 42 -11.20 -22.66 -0.28
N PRO A 43 -11.52 -22.81 -1.58
CA PRO A 43 -10.55 -23.24 -2.56
C PRO A 43 -9.33 -22.31 -2.59
N GLU A 44 -8.16 -22.84 -2.90
CA GLU A 44 -6.91 -22.07 -2.91
C GLU A 44 -7.02 -20.79 -3.75
N GLU A 45 -7.72 -20.84 -4.89
CA GLU A 45 -7.96 -19.65 -5.72
C GLU A 45 -8.67 -18.55 -4.94
N TYR A 46 -9.74 -18.86 -4.18
CA TYR A 46 -10.44 -17.89 -3.34
C TYR A 46 -9.53 -17.29 -2.28
N GLU A 47 -8.77 -18.15 -1.59
CA GLU A 47 -7.88 -17.70 -0.52
C GLU A 47 -6.83 -16.71 -1.05
N ARG A 48 -6.34 -16.86 -2.29
CA ARG A 48 -5.43 -15.88 -2.90
C ARG A 48 -6.04 -14.49 -3.04
N TYR A 49 -7.33 -14.35 -3.34
CA TYR A 49 -8.01 -13.04 -3.36
C TYR A 49 -8.10 -12.43 -1.96
N VAL A 50 -8.46 -13.25 -0.95
CA VAL A 50 -8.53 -12.81 0.44
C VAL A 50 -7.17 -12.37 0.96
N ARG A 51 -6.11 -13.17 0.70
CA ARG A 51 -4.74 -12.86 1.10
C ARG A 51 -4.20 -11.63 0.38
N ALA A 52 -4.53 -11.43 -0.90
CA ALA A 52 -4.14 -10.23 -1.63
C ALA A 52 -4.74 -8.95 -1.02
N HIS A 53 -6.01 -9.01 -0.59
CA HIS A 53 -6.68 -7.94 0.14
C HIS A 53 -6.05 -7.67 1.51
N GLN A 54 -5.94 -8.70 2.36
CA GLN A 54 -5.39 -8.58 3.71
C GLN A 54 -3.95 -8.04 3.69
N ASN A 55 -3.10 -8.58 2.80
CA ASN A 55 -1.74 -8.10 2.67
C ASN A 55 -1.67 -6.64 2.20
N THR A 56 -2.60 -6.20 1.35
CA THR A 56 -2.65 -4.80 0.93
C THR A 56 -3.07 -3.89 2.09
N LEU A 57 -4.05 -4.33 2.90
CA LEU A 57 -4.46 -3.62 4.11
C LEU A 57 -3.32 -3.47 5.11
N GLU A 58 -2.61 -4.56 5.42
CA GLU A 58 -1.48 -4.57 6.37
C GLU A 58 -0.38 -3.58 5.94
N HIS A 59 -0.04 -3.54 4.65
CA HIS A 59 0.95 -2.59 4.14
C HIS A 59 0.42 -1.16 4.02
N LEU A 60 -0.87 -0.97 3.74
CA LEU A 60 -1.49 0.35 3.66
C LEU A 60 -1.39 1.10 5.00
N VAL A 61 -1.58 0.38 6.11
CA VAL A 61 -1.46 0.91 7.48
C VAL A 61 -0.05 1.44 7.79
N LEU A 62 0.98 0.92 7.12
CA LEU A 62 2.34 1.46 7.22
C LEU A 62 2.60 2.56 6.18
N PHE A 63 2.12 2.35 4.96
CA PHE A 63 2.36 3.24 3.83
C PHE A 63 1.75 4.62 4.04
N LEU A 64 0.45 4.71 4.38
CA LEU A 64 -0.24 5.99 4.48
C LEU A 64 0.33 6.87 5.60
N PRO A 65 0.40 6.42 6.87
CA PRO A 65 1.02 7.21 7.93
C PRO A 65 2.48 7.54 7.62
N GLY A 66 3.25 6.58 7.13
CA GLY A 66 4.66 6.79 6.76
C GLY A 66 4.82 7.89 5.71
N LEU A 67 4.01 7.86 4.65
CA LEU A 67 4.02 8.87 3.58
C LEU A 67 3.83 10.29 4.15
N TRP A 68 2.85 10.47 5.03
CA TRP A 68 2.54 11.76 5.63
C TRP A 68 3.59 12.22 6.64
N LEU A 69 4.10 11.31 7.48
CA LEU A 69 5.21 11.60 8.38
C LEU A 69 6.45 12.05 7.60
N PHE A 70 6.79 11.34 6.52
CA PHE A 70 7.95 11.65 5.68
C PHE A 70 7.76 12.97 4.94
N ALA A 71 6.56 13.24 4.43
CA ALA A 71 6.24 14.51 3.80
C ALA A 71 6.47 15.69 4.76
N TYR A 72 6.04 15.54 6.02
CA TYR A 72 6.16 16.57 7.03
C TYR A 72 7.61 16.81 7.49
N VAL A 73 8.34 15.74 7.83
CA VAL A 73 9.68 15.84 8.42
C VAL A 73 10.81 15.91 7.38
N VAL A 74 10.59 15.43 6.16
CA VAL A 74 11.61 15.42 5.10
C VAL A 74 11.20 16.32 3.94
N SER A 75 10.24 15.90 3.12
CA SER A 75 9.80 16.68 1.96
C SER A 75 8.54 16.11 1.29
N PRO A 76 7.51 16.92 1.02
CA PRO A 76 6.31 16.46 0.31
C PRO A 76 6.59 16.03 -1.13
N TYR A 77 7.59 16.63 -1.80
CA TYR A 77 7.97 16.24 -3.17
C TYR A 77 8.59 14.85 -3.22
N TRP A 78 9.53 14.57 -2.32
CA TRP A 78 10.14 13.24 -2.21
C TRP A 78 9.13 12.18 -1.75
N ALA A 79 8.26 12.54 -0.81
CA ALA A 79 7.16 11.68 -0.36
C ALA A 79 6.29 11.25 -1.56
N ALA A 80 5.81 12.21 -2.34
CA ALA A 80 4.97 11.92 -3.50
C ALA A 80 5.72 11.13 -4.59
N GLY A 81 6.95 11.54 -4.92
CA GLY A 81 7.76 10.91 -5.97
C GLY A 81 8.11 9.45 -5.68
N ILE A 82 8.42 9.11 -4.42
CA ILE A 82 8.66 7.72 -4.01
C ILE A 82 7.33 6.97 -3.88
N GLY A 83 6.31 7.62 -3.31
CA GLY A 83 5.05 7.00 -2.95
C GLY A 83 4.21 6.57 -4.15
N VAL A 84 4.33 7.26 -5.29
CA VAL A 84 3.59 6.93 -6.52
C VAL A 84 3.88 5.51 -7.03
N ILE A 85 5.00 4.91 -6.64
CA ILE A 85 5.38 3.53 -7.01
C ILE A 85 4.44 2.51 -6.36
N TRP A 86 3.97 2.77 -5.14
CA TRP A 86 3.29 1.78 -4.32
C TRP A 86 1.91 1.37 -4.88
N PRO A 87 0.96 2.30 -5.18
CA PRO A 87 -0.37 1.93 -5.66
C PRO A 87 -0.41 1.02 -6.90
N PRO A 88 0.30 1.32 -8.02
CA PRO A 88 0.26 0.46 -9.19
C PRO A 88 0.88 -0.92 -8.92
N MET A 89 1.94 -0.99 -8.10
CA MET A 89 2.54 -2.27 -7.73
C MET A 89 1.59 -3.13 -6.87
N ARG A 90 0.77 -2.52 -6.01
CA ARG A 90 -0.26 -3.27 -5.26
C ARG A 90 -1.35 -3.84 -6.16
N VAL A 91 -1.75 -3.11 -7.21
CA VAL A 91 -2.71 -3.62 -8.21
C VAL A 91 -2.09 -4.79 -8.99
N LEU A 92 -0.84 -4.67 -9.43
CA LEU A 92 -0.12 -5.76 -10.12
C LEU A 92 0.11 -6.97 -9.22
N TYR A 93 0.47 -6.75 -7.95
CA TYR A 93 0.58 -7.78 -6.92
C TYR A 93 -0.70 -8.60 -6.83
N ALA A 94 -1.85 -7.94 -6.65
CA ALA A 94 -3.13 -8.61 -6.51
C ALA A 94 -3.51 -9.37 -7.80
N ARG A 95 -3.39 -8.73 -8.97
CA ARG A 95 -3.70 -9.40 -10.25
C ARG A 95 -2.78 -10.60 -10.52
N GLY A 96 -1.52 -10.52 -10.14
CA GLY A 96 -0.58 -11.64 -10.20
C GLY A 96 -1.01 -12.77 -9.25
N TYR A 97 -1.28 -12.43 -8.00
CA TYR A 97 -1.64 -13.41 -6.96
C TYR A 97 -2.95 -14.14 -7.27
N HIS A 98 -3.95 -13.44 -7.81
CA HIS A 98 -5.20 -14.07 -8.24
C HIS A 98 -4.97 -15.18 -9.27
N LYS A 99 -4.00 -14.99 -10.17
CA LYS A 99 -3.65 -15.98 -11.21
C LYS A 99 -2.84 -17.15 -10.65
N ALA A 100 -1.81 -16.88 -9.85
CA ALA A 100 -0.97 -17.90 -9.24
C ALA A 100 -0.17 -17.35 -8.06
N ALA A 101 0.19 -18.21 -7.11
CA ALA A 101 0.82 -17.80 -5.85
C ALA A 101 2.18 -17.12 -6.05
N GLU A 102 2.98 -17.59 -7.00
CA GLU A 102 4.33 -17.13 -7.31
C GLU A 102 4.35 -15.80 -8.08
N LYS A 103 3.30 -15.50 -8.86
CA LYS A 103 3.21 -14.28 -9.67
C LYS A 103 3.04 -13.00 -8.86
N ARG A 104 2.85 -13.13 -7.54
CA ARG A 104 2.76 -12.00 -6.61
C ARG A 104 4.13 -11.40 -6.25
N LEU A 105 5.21 -12.16 -6.39
CA LEU A 105 6.48 -11.86 -5.71
C LEU A 105 7.16 -10.59 -6.24
N ILE A 106 7.30 -10.46 -7.56
CA ILE A 106 8.02 -9.30 -8.15
C ILE A 106 7.32 -7.98 -7.79
N PRO A 107 6.00 -7.80 -8.03
CA PRO A 107 5.33 -6.55 -7.63
C PRO A 107 5.34 -6.32 -6.13
N LEU A 108 5.28 -7.38 -5.32
CA LEU A 108 5.40 -7.28 -3.86
C LEU A 108 6.74 -6.65 -3.48
N TYR A 109 7.84 -7.19 -3.97
CA TYR A 109 9.18 -6.71 -3.65
C TYR A 109 9.44 -5.29 -4.13
N ILE A 110 8.88 -4.87 -5.26
CA ILE A 110 8.97 -3.48 -5.73
C ILE A 110 8.13 -2.54 -4.84
N SER A 111 6.99 -3.01 -4.30
CA SER A 111 6.13 -2.21 -3.43
C SER A 111 6.68 -2.03 -1.99
N MET A 112 7.66 -2.81 -1.56
CA MET A 112 8.15 -2.75 -0.17
C MET A 112 9.07 -1.56 0.15
N PRO A 113 10.10 -1.24 -0.68
CA PRO A 113 11.05 -0.16 -0.38
C PRO A 113 10.42 1.20 -0.04
N PRO A 114 9.38 1.69 -0.75
CA PRO A 114 8.73 2.95 -0.39
C PRO A 114 8.29 3.02 1.08
N ILE A 115 7.74 1.92 1.62
CA ILE A 115 7.29 1.86 3.02
C ILE A 115 8.48 2.02 3.97
N TYR A 116 9.56 1.27 3.74
CA TYR A 116 10.75 1.33 4.59
C TYR A 116 11.43 2.70 4.51
N THR A 117 11.51 3.28 3.31
CA THR A 117 12.03 4.64 3.12
C THR A 117 11.22 5.65 3.91
N PHE A 118 9.89 5.54 3.91
CA PHE A 118 9.04 6.44 4.67
C PHE A 118 9.17 6.26 6.18
N VAL A 119 9.13 5.02 6.68
CA VAL A 119 9.22 4.76 8.13
C VAL A 119 10.59 5.16 8.68
N LEU A 120 11.67 4.67 8.07
CA LEU A 120 13.04 4.96 8.52
C LEU A 120 13.41 6.43 8.26
N GLY A 121 13.05 6.95 7.10
CA GLY A 121 13.31 8.35 6.75
C GLY A 121 12.56 9.32 7.67
N SER A 122 11.34 8.98 8.09
CA SER A 122 10.61 9.79 9.06
C SER A 122 11.27 9.79 10.43
N LEU A 123 11.72 8.61 10.90
CA LEU A 123 12.43 8.49 12.17
C LEU A 123 13.74 9.30 12.16
N ILE A 124 14.57 9.11 11.13
CA ILE A 124 15.85 9.81 10.98
C ILE A 124 15.60 11.32 10.83
N GLY A 125 14.68 11.73 9.97
CA GLY A 125 14.34 13.13 9.75
C GLY A 125 13.82 13.82 11.01
N GLY A 126 12.99 13.12 11.79
CA GLY A 126 12.53 13.60 13.10
C GLY A 126 13.67 13.82 14.09
N ILE A 127 14.57 12.84 14.24
CA ILE A 127 15.74 12.94 15.11
C ILE A 127 16.64 14.11 14.69
N VAL A 128 16.92 14.24 13.39
CA VAL A 128 17.77 15.32 12.86
C VAL A 128 17.16 16.69 13.15
N ARG A 129 15.85 16.85 12.98
CA ARG A 129 15.15 18.11 13.29
C ARG A 129 15.28 18.49 14.76
N VAL A 130 15.06 17.54 15.67
CA VAL A 130 15.24 17.76 17.12
C VAL A 130 16.68 18.19 17.43
N VAL A 131 17.68 17.53 16.86
CA VAL A 131 19.10 17.87 17.05
C VAL A 131 19.43 19.26 16.49
N GLN A 132 18.75 19.69 15.42
CA GLN A 132 18.92 21.00 14.80
C GLN A 132 18.14 22.13 15.50
N GLY A 133 17.45 21.83 16.60
CA GLY A 133 16.70 22.83 17.37
C GLY A 133 15.36 23.23 16.74
N ALA A 134 14.80 22.37 15.90
CA ALA A 134 13.42 22.46 15.44
C ALA A 134 12.44 21.80 16.42
#